data_AF-A0A7V3J1N7-F1
#
_entry.id   AF-A0A7V3J1N7-F1
#
_cell.length_a   1.000
_cell.length_b   1.000
_cell.length_c   1.000
_cell.angle_alpha   90.00
_cell.angle_beta   90.00
_cell.angle_gamma   90.00
#
_symmetry.space_group_name_H-M   'P 1'
#
loop_
_entity.id
_entity.type
_entity.pdbx_description
1 polymer ?
#
loop_
_entity_poly.entity_id
_entity_poly.type
_entity_poly.pdbx_seq_one_letter_code
_entity_poly.pdbx_strand_id
1 'polypeptide(L)' 'YGGRYEDIPRRIPDSTKAQRELGWRLLVDVEEGIRRTIEWARANPWYLEEPAGHRA' A
#
# COMPACT_ATOMS: atom_id res chain seq x y z
N TYR A 1 11.67 22.63 -2.68
CA TYR A 1 10.44 22.40 -3.45
C TYR A 1 10.59 23.03 -4.82
N GLY A 2 10.85 22.21 -5.84
CA GLY A 2 11.00 22.63 -7.24
C GLY A 2 10.00 21.97 -8.19
N GLY A 3 10.06 22.29 -9.48
CA GLY A 3 9.14 21.81 -10.52
C GLY A 3 9.38 20.38 -11.02
N ARG A 4 9.93 19.48 -10.20
CA ARG A 4 10.17 18.07 -10.55
C ARG A 4 9.66 17.16 -9.45
N TYR A 5 9.32 15.92 -9.83
CA TYR A 5 8.96 14.88 -8.88
C TYR A 5 10.16 14.61 -7.96
N GLU A 6 9.97 14.85 -6.67
CA GLU A 6 10.95 14.60 -5.62
C GLU A 6 10.52 13.33 -4.88
N ASP A 7 11.13 12.19 -5.21
CA ASP A 7 10.89 10.95 -4.47
C ASP A 7 11.79 10.86 -3.25
N ILE A 8 11.28 10.28 -2.17
CA ILE A 8 12.07 9.98 -0.98
C ILE A 8 12.44 8.50 -1.09
N PRO A 9 13.73 8.17 -1.31
CA PRO A 9 14.15 6.83 -1.73
C PRO A 9 13.85 5.72 -0.71
N ARG A 10 13.58 6.08 0.55
CA ARG A 10 13.29 5.11 1.60
C ARG A 10 12.35 5.70 2.64
N ARG A 11 11.21 5.04 2.84
CA ARG A 11 10.23 5.38 3.89
C ARG A 11 9.94 4.14 4.73
N ILE A 12 10.59 4.04 5.90
CA ILE A 12 10.36 2.98 6.87
C ILE A 12 10.03 3.64 8.21
N PRO A 13 8.75 3.75 8.60
CA PRO A 13 8.37 4.39 9.85
C PRO A 13 8.74 3.52 11.05
N ASP A 14 9.36 4.12 12.07
CA ASP A 14 9.48 3.50 13.39
C ASP A 14 8.11 3.54 14.08
N SER A 15 7.56 2.36 14.34
CA SER A 15 6.24 2.20 14.96
C SER A 15 6.28 2.06 16.48
N THR A 16 7.45 2.17 17.11
CA THR A 16 7.64 1.95 18.56
C THR A 16 6.74 2.84 19.41
N LYS A 17 6.52 4.10 19.02
CA LYS A 17 5.63 5.00 19.74
C LYS A 17 4.17 4.51 19.73
N ALA A 18 3.66 4.08 18.58
CA ALA A 18 2.30 3.56 18.48
C ALA A 18 2.12 2.26 19.30
N GLN A 19 3.13 1.40 19.30
CA GLN A 19 3.13 0.17 20.10
C GLN A 19 3.06 0.48 21.61
N ARG A 20 3.87 1.43 22.09
CA ARG A 20 3.93 1.79 23.51
C ARG A 20 2.69 2.51 24.01
N GLU A 21 2.22 3.52 23.27
CA GLU A 21 1.14 4.39 23.76
C GLU A 21 -0.25 3.82 23.48
N LEU A 22 -0.40 3.03 22.41
CA LEU A 22 -1.72 2.57 21.94
C LEU A 22 -1.87 1.05 22.00
N GLY A 23 -0.82 0.30 22.36
CA GLY A 23 -0.82 -1.16 22.27
C GLY A 23 -0.95 -1.69 20.83
N TRP A 24 -0.69 -0.84 19.84
CA TRP A 24 -0.82 -1.19 18.42
C TRP A 24 0.22 -2.25 18.03
N ARG A 25 -0.12 -3.15 17.09
CA ARG A 25 0.77 -4.23 16.64
C ARG A 25 0.66 -4.46 15.13
N LEU A 26 1.79 -4.76 14.50
CA LEU A 26 1.86 -5.35 13.16
C LEU A 26 1.46 -6.82 13.28
N LEU A 27 0.31 -7.18 12.70
CA LEU A 27 -0.20 -8.56 12.70
C LEU A 27 -0.08 -9.25 11.34
N VAL A 28 0.18 -8.47 10.29
CA VAL A 28 0.25 -8.92 8.91
C VAL A 28 1.58 -8.44 8.37
N ASP A 29 2.43 -9.35 7.92
CA ASP A 29 3.66 -9.01 7.23
C ASP A 29 3.39 -8.56 5.78
N VAL A 30 4.44 -8.08 5.12
CA VAL A 30 4.33 -7.52 3.76
C VAL A 30 3.88 -8.57 2.75
N GLU A 31 4.42 -9.79 2.83
CA GLU A 31 4.12 -10.87 1.89
C GLU A 31 2.63 -11.25 1.97
N GLU A 32 2.16 -11.46 3.20
CA GLU A 32 0.76 -11.79 3.48
C GLU A 32 -0.18 -10.66 3.07
N GLY A 33 0.18 -9.41 3.36
CA GLY A 33 -0.59 -8.23 2.97
C GLY A 33 -0.74 -8.12 1.45
N ILE A 34 0.35 -8.33 0.70
CA ILE A 34 0.34 -8.35 -0.77
C ILE A 34 -0.54 -9.48 -1.28
N ARG A 35 -0.38 -10.70 -0.75
CA ARG A 35 -1.17 -11.87 -1.15
C ARG A 35 -2.66 -11.62 -0.98
N ARG A 36 -3.10 -11.17 0.21
CA ARG A 36 -4.51 -10.85 0.50
C ARG A 36 -5.05 -9.75 -0.42
N THR A 37 -4.21 -8.77 -0.74
CA THR A 37 -4.59 -7.67 -1.66
C THR A 37 -4.82 -8.18 -3.07
N ILE A 38 -3.96 -9.07 -3.57
CA ILE A 38 -4.11 -9.71 -4.89
C ILE A 38 -5.37 -10.58 -4.94
N GLU A 39 -5.63 -11.36 -3.87
CA GLU A 39 -6.83 -12.18 -3.77
C GLU A 39 -8.10 -11.34 -3.79
N TRP A 40 -8.12 -10.26 -3.00
CA TRP A 40 -9.22 -9.30 -3.02
C TRP A 40 -9.41 -8.71 -4.42
N ALA A 41 -8.35 -8.29 -5.10
CA ALA A 41 -8.44 -7.74 -6.46
C ALA A 41 -9.04 -8.75 -7.44
N ARG A 42 -8.62 -10.02 -7.40
CA ARG A 42 -9.17 -11.10 -8.23
C ARG A 42 -10.63 -11.40 -7.93
N ALA A 43 -11.05 -11.27 -6.68
CA ALA A 43 -12.44 -11.44 -6.25
C ALA A 43 -13.36 -10.27 -6.65
N ASN A 44 -12.77 -9.16 -7.13
CA ASN A 44 -13.47 -7.93 -7.51
C ASN A 44 -13.16 -7.58 -8.97
N PRO A 45 -13.81 -8.21 -9.97
CA PRO A 45 -13.48 -8.01 -11.39
C PRO A 45 -13.46 -6.55 -11.84
N TRP A 46 -14.37 -5.72 -11.30
CA TRP A 46 -14.42 -4.28 -11.56
C TRP A 46 -13.09 -3.54 -11.25
N TYR A 47 -12.28 -4.07 -10.31
CA TYR A 47 -10.98 -3.49 -9.94
C TYR A 47 -9.91 -3.79 -10.99
N LEU A 48 -10.09 -4.86 -11.78
CA LEU A 48 -9.18 -5.27 -12.84
C LEU A 48 -9.59 -4.76 -14.22
N GLU A 49 -10.77 -4.15 -14.33
CA GLU A 49 -11.22 -3.50 -15.56
C GLU A 49 -10.34 -2.27 -15.84
N GLU A 50 -9.88 -2.13 -17.08
CA GLU A 50 -9.21 -0.90 -17.50
C GLU A 50 -10.18 0.28 -17.39
N PRO A 51 -9.76 1.42 -16.80
CA PRO A 51 -10.55 2.63 -16.91
C PRO A 51 -10.74 2.95 -18.39
N ALA A 52 -11.94 3.39 -18.78
CA ALA A 52 -12.35 3.65 -20.15
C ALA A 52 -11.49 4.68 -20.96
N GLY A 53 -10.38 5.16 -20.39
CA GLY A 53 -9.53 6.23 -20.93
C GLY A 53 -8.09 5.84 -21.28
N HIS A 54 -7.73 4.57 -21.42
CA HIS A 54 -6.40 4.16 -21.92
C HIS A 54 -6.51 3.27 -23.16
N ARG A 55 -7.01 3.86 -24.26
CA ARG A 55 -6.60 3.45 -25.60
C ARG A 55 -5.80 4.60 -26.21
N ALA A 56 -4.47 4.44 -26.23
CA ALA A 56 -3.60 5.17 -27.14
C ALA A 56 -3.27 4.23 -28.31
#